data_AF-A0A2M8B071-F1
#
_entry.id   AF-A0A2M8B071-F1
#
_cell.length_a   1.000
_cell.length_b   1.000
_cell.length_c   1.000
_cell.angle_alpha   90.00
_cell.angle_beta   90.00
_cell.angle_gamma   90.00
#
_symmetry.space_group_name_H-M   'P 1'
#
loop_
_entity.id
_entity.type
_entity.pdbx_description
1 polymer ?
#
loop_
_entity_poly.entity_id
_entity_poly.type
_entity_poly.pdbx_seq_one_letter_code
_entity_poly.pdbx_strand_id
1 'polypeptide(L)'
;MVERSGGREHGYTQIFRNGALEATRAAITGEYQSTRSIPQGKVEKHILQALPGYLNGLRDIGIPPPLVVLFTFEGVKGAYYAIPKDIFDDKIPVIERDVLHLPDCLINDYGTEEDYHRAVKPAFDALWNTAGCASAESFSSDGTWVGNQRR
;
A
#
# COMPACT_ATOMS: atom_id res chain seq x y z
N MET A 1 -22.03 4.46 19.30
CA MET A 1 -21.26 3.98 20.48
C MET A 1 -20.43 2.82 20.00
N VAL A 2 -19.12 3.02 19.82
CA VAL A 2 -18.21 1.93 19.41
C VAL A 2 -17.62 1.36 20.68
N GLU A 3 -18.00 0.14 21.02
CA GLU A 3 -17.34 -0.63 22.08
C GLU A 3 -15.92 -0.98 21.63
N ARG A 4 -14.94 -0.61 22.45
CA ARG A 4 -13.54 -0.98 22.25
C ARG A 4 -13.26 -2.22 23.10
N SER A 5 -13.14 -3.38 22.47
CA SER A 5 -12.49 -4.53 23.08
C SER A 5 -11.00 -4.21 23.25
N GLY A 6 -10.41 -4.59 24.39
CA GLY A 6 -9.05 -4.20 24.82
C GLY A 6 -7.88 -4.79 24.01
N GLY A 7 -8.04 -5.06 22.72
CA GLY A 7 -6.96 -5.36 21.79
C GLY A 7 -6.32 -4.06 21.28
N ARG A 8 -5.00 -4.05 21.03
CA ARG A 8 -4.40 -2.97 20.23
C ARG A 8 -4.94 -3.09 18.81
N GLU A 9 -5.99 -2.36 18.50
CA GLU A 9 -6.50 -2.25 17.14
C GLU A 9 -5.46 -1.52 16.30
N HIS A 10 -4.86 -2.24 15.34
CA HIS A 10 -3.81 -1.72 14.46
C HIS A 10 -4.37 -1.04 13.22
N GLY A 11 -5.64 -0.63 13.18
CA GLY A 11 -6.28 -0.02 12.02
C GLY A 11 -7.80 0.03 12.15
N TYR A 12 -8.46 0.62 11.14
CA TYR A 12 -9.91 0.61 11.00
C TYR A 12 -10.32 0.60 9.52
N THR A 13 -11.57 0.23 9.25
CA THR A 13 -12.21 0.42 7.95
C THR A 13 -13.53 1.14 8.15
N GLN A 14 -13.75 2.24 7.43
CA GLN A 14 -14.94 3.07 7.52
C GLN A 14 -15.51 3.33 6.12
N ILE A 15 -16.84 3.21 5.99
CA ILE A 15 -17.58 3.61 4.80
C ILE A 15 -18.35 4.89 5.13
N PHE A 16 -18.20 5.89 4.27
CA PHE A 16 -18.88 7.18 4.38
C PHE A 16 -20.19 7.18 3.59
N ARG A 17 -21.12 8.05 3.97
CA ARG A 17 -22.44 8.16 3.32
C ARG A 17 -22.37 8.61 1.86
N ASN A 18 -21.24 9.16 1.44
CA ASN A 18 -20.98 9.57 0.06
C ASN A 18 -20.36 8.45 -0.80
N GLY A 19 -20.28 7.22 -0.29
CA GLY A 19 -19.71 6.08 -1.00
C GLY A 19 -18.19 5.97 -0.93
N ALA A 20 -17.50 6.86 -0.20
CA ALA A 20 -16.07 6.71 0.06
C ALA A 20 -15.82 5.59 1.08
N LEU A 21 -14.70 4.88 0.91
CA LEU A 21 -14.18 3.91 1.87
C LEU A 21 -12.78 4.35 2.28
N GLU A 22 -12.53 4.38 3.59
CA GLU A 22 -11.21 4.59 4.16
C GLU A 22 -10.82 3.34 4.95
N ALA A 23 -9.61 2.83 4.70
CA ALA A 23 -9.03 1.73 5.44
C ALA A 23 -7.62 2.11 5.89
N THR A 24 -7.33 1.97 7.18
CA THR A 24 -6.06 2.36 7.78
C THR A 24 -5.37 1.18 8.42
N ARG A 25 -4.04 1.25 8.48
CA ARG A 25 -3.23 0.33 9.24
C ARG A 25 -2.03 1.04 9.87
N ALA A 26 -1.93 0.95 11.19
CA ALA A 26 -0.81 1.40 11.98
C ALA A 26 0.27 0.32 12.11
N ALA A 27 1.43 0.69 12.66
CA ALA A 27 2.56 -0.21 12.89
C ALA A 27 3.03 -0.96 11.63
N ILE A 28 3.08 -0.24 10.50
CA ILE A 28 3.61 -0.76 9.23
C ILE A 28 5.14 -0.67 9.13
N THR A 29 5.79 -0.04 10.11
CA THR A 29 7.25 0.11 10.18
C THR A 29 7.88 -0.96 11.08
N GLY A 30 9.06 -1.44 10.71
CA GLY A 30 10.00 -2.13 11.58
C GLY A 30 11.18 -1.24 11.94
N GLU A 31 12.16 -1.83 12.62
CA GLU A 31 13.44 -1.19 12.93
C GLU A 31 14.57 -2.14 12.56
N TYR A 32 15.58 -1.62 11.86
CA TYR A 32 16.79 -2.35 11.51
C TYR A 32 17.98 -1.42 11.71
N GLN A 33 18.98 -1.88 12.46
CA GLN A 33 20.17 -1.07 12.82
C GLN A 33 19.85 0.34 13.35
N SER A 34 18.82 0.46 14.19
CA SER A 34 18.32 1.74 14.74
C SER A 34 17.68 2.70 13.73
N THR A 35 17.43 2.24 12.51
CA THR A 35 16.74 3.00 11.46
C THR A 35 15.35 2.40 11.24
N ARG A 36 14.33 3.28 11.17
CA ARG A 36 12.96 2.85 10.86
C ARG A 36 12.90 2.36 9.42
N SER A 37 12.28 1.20 9.22
CA SER A 37 12.13 0.58 7.91
C SER A 37 10.67 0.33 7.59
N ILE A 38 10.29 0.48 6.33
CA ILE A 38 8.99 0.07 5.81
C ILE A 38 9.22 -1.23 5.04
N PRO A 39 8.88 -2.42 5.58
CA PRO A 39 9.23 -3.68 4.94
C PRO A 39 8.40 -3.90 3.66
N GLN A 40 9.03 -3.76 2.49
CA GLN A 40 8.41 -3.81 1.16
C GLN A 40 7.41 -4.98 1.05
N GLY A 41 7.91 -6.22 1.19
CA GLY A 41 7.06 -7.40 1.00
C GLY A 41 5.92 -7.55 2.00
N LYS A 42 6.02 -6.97 3.20
CA LYS A 42 4.90 -6.99 4.16
C LYS A 42 3.86 -5.94 3.82
N VAL A 43 4.28 -4.73 3.49
CA VAL A 43 3.37 -3.61 3.19
C VAL A 43 2.60 -3.89 1.91
N GLU A 44 3.29 -4.23 0.82
CA GLU A 44 2.63 -4.50 -0.45
C GLU A 44 1.64 -5.66 -0.36
N LYS A 45 2.05 -6.77 0.28
CA LYS A 45 1.16 -7.90 0.51
C LYS A 45 -0.11 -7.49 1.25
N HIS A 46 0.02 -6.70 2.31
CA HIS A 46 -1.16 -6.26 3.07
C HIS A 46 -2.09 -5.37 2.26
N ILE A 47 -1.56 -4.47 1.44
CA ILE A 47 -2.37 -3.59 0.61
C ILE A 47 -3.06 -4.40 -0.50
N LEU A 48 -2.29 -5.17 -1.25
CA LEU A 48 -2.77 -5.86 -2.45
C LEU A 48 -3.72 -7.02 -2.12
N GLN A 49 -3.54 -7.70 -0.99
CA GLN A 49 -4.51 -8.72 -0.54
C GLN A 49 -5.80 -8.13 0.04
N ALA A 50 -5.77 -6.90 0.56
CA ALA A 50 -6.96 -6.26 1.12
C ALA A 50 -7.80 -5.54 0.06
N LEU A 51 -7.15 -4.98 -0.97
CA LEU A 51 -7.77 -4.15 -2.00
C LEU A 51 -8.98 -4.82 -2.70
N PRO A 52 -8.92 -6.09 -3.16
CA PRO A 52 -10.08 -6.74 -3.77
C PRO A 52 -11.29 -6.82 -2.83
N GLY A 53 -11.05 -7.02 -1.53
CA GLY A 53 -12.11 -7.04 -0.52
C GLY A 53 -12.83 -5.70 -0.39
N TYR A 54 -12.09 -4.59 -0.42
CA TYR A 54 -12.68 -3.25 -0.38
C TYR A 54 -13.46 -2.93 -1.65
N LEU A 55 -12.90 -3.23 -2.82
CA LEU A 55 -13.56 -2.97 -4.11
C LEU A 55 -14.81 -3.83 -4.29
N ASN A 56 -14.76 -5.12 -3.94
CA ASN A 56 -15.93 -5.99 -3.96
C ASN A 56 -16.99 -5.52 -2.96
N GLY A 57 -16.60 -5.09 -1.76
CA GLY A 57 -17.53 -4.53 -0.78
C GLY A 57 -18.25 -3.28 -1.31
N LEU A 58 -17.53 -2.37 -1.97
CA LEU A 58 -18.11 -1.19 -2.62
C LEU A 58 -19.07 -1.56 -3.75
N ARG A 59 -18.72 -2.57 -4.57
CA ARG A 59 -19.59 -3.11 -5.62
C ARG A 59 -20.88 -3.67 -5.02
N ASP A 60 -20.78 -4.46 -3.96
CA ASP A 60 -21.90 -5.18 -3.37
C ASP A 60 -22.91 -4.24 -2.71
N ILE A 61 -22.48 -3.05 -2.25
CA ILE A 61 -23.36 -1.98 -1.76
C ILE A 61 -23.80 -0.99 -2.87
N GLY A 62 -23.45 -1.27 -4.13
CA GLY A 62 -23.95 -0.53 -5.30
C GLY A 62 -23.21 0.76 -5.64
N ILE A 63 -21.95 0.93 -5.20
CA ILE A 63 -21.14 2.09 -5.64
C ILE A 63 -20.67 1.84 -7.09
N PRO A 64 -21.02 2.71 -8.06
CA PRO A 64 -20.61 2.54 -9.44
C PRO A 64 -19.16 3.02 -9.65
N PRO A 65 -18.41 2.41 -10.58
CA PRO A 65 -17.15 2.99 -11.05
C PRO A 65 -17.39 4.23 -11.94
N PRO A 66 -16.36 5.06 -12.20
CA PRO A 66 -14.97 4.88 -11.81
C PRO A 66 -14.72 5.14 -10.32
N LEU A 67 -13.76 4.41 -9.75
CA LEU A 67 -13.27 4.61 -8.39
C LEU A 67 -11.86 5.20 -8.42
N VAL A 68 -11.56 6.12 -7.51
CA VAL A 68 -10.20 6.63 -7.29
C VAL A 68 -9.65 5.98 -6.02
N VAL A 69 -8.51 5.32 -6.13
CA VAL A 69 -7.77 4.71 -5.02
C VAL A 69 -6.60 5.59 -4.66
N LEU A 70 -6.53 5.97 -3.39
CA LEU A 70 -5.51 6.84 -2.83
C LEU A 70 -4.74 6.08 -1.76
N PHE A 71 -3.41 6.13 -1.82
CA PHE A 71 -2.55 5.56 -0.79
C PHE A 71 -1.76 6.68 -0.11
N THR A 72 -1.84 6.72 1.21
CA THR A 72 -1.09 7.68 2.03
C THR A 72 -0.33 6.94 3.11
N PHE A 73 0.95 7.28 3.26
CA PHE A 73 1.81 6.79 4.32
C PHE A 73 2.11 7.96 5.27
N GLU A 74 1.74 7.81 6.54
CA GLU A 74 1.88 8.86 7.56
C GLU A 74 2.93 8.49 8.61
N GLY A 75 3.61 9.50 9.18
CA GLY A 75 4.65 9.32 10.19
C GLY A 75 5.92 8.66 9.67
N VAL A 76 6.15 8.71 8.35
CA VAL A 76 7.22 7.97 7.65
C VAL A 76 8.52 8.75 7.47
N LYS A 77 8.61 9.98 8.00
CA LYS A 77 9.84 10.77 7.90
C LYS A 77 11.05 10.05 8.51
N GLY A 78 12.14 9.95 7.77
CA GLY A 78 13.36 9.26 8.17
C GLY A 78 13.26 7.74 8.15
N ALA A 79 12.13 7.16 7.69
CA ALA A 79 12.06 5.74 7.39
C ALA A 79 12.54 5.49 5.96
N TYR A 80 13.17 4.35 5.70
CA TYR A 80 13.49 3.90 4.35
C TYR A 80 12.54 2.78 3.91
N TYR A 81 12.30 2.68 2.61
CA TYR A 81 11.54 1.58 2.02
C TYR A 81 12.48 0.37 1.85
N ALA A 82 12.26 -0.68 2.65
CA ALA A 82 13.19 -1.79 2.77
C ALA A 82 12.92 -2.87 1.71
N ILE A 83 13.60 -2.74 0.57
CA ILE A 83 13.60 -3.72 -0.51
C ILE A 83 14.65 -4.81 -0.17
N PRO A 84 14.34 -6.11 -0.29
CA PRO A 84 15.22 -7.19 0.16
C PRO A 84 16.66 -7.16 -0.37
N LYS A 85 16.86 -6.70 -1.61
CA LYS A 85 18.18 -6.63 -2.27
C LYS A 85 19.07 -5.53 -1.69
N ASP A 86 18.49 -4.52 -1.04
CA ASP A 86 19.19 -3.33 -0.57
C ASP A 86 19.48 -3.36 0.94
N ILE A 87 19.06 -4.41 1.66
CA ILE A 87 19.21 -4.51 3.14
C ILE A 87 20.67 -4.44 3.62
N PHE A 88 21.64 -4.67 2.73
CA PHE A 88 23.07 -4.60 3.01
C PHE A 88 23.77 -3.35 2.43
N ASP A 89 23.03 -2.42 1.84
CA ASP A 89 23.58 -1.14 1.37
C ASP A 89 23.53 -0.10 2.50
N ASP A 90 24.67 0.53 2.79
CA ASP A 90 24.79 1.57 3.82
C ASP A 90 24.16 2.91 3.37
N LYS A 91 23.68 3.03 2.11
CA LYS A 91 23.17 4.28 1.52
C LYS A 91 21.75 4.21 0.99
N ILE A 92 20.84 3.53 1.69
CA ILE A 92 19.43 3.52 1.30
C ILE A 92 18.82 4.93 1.53
N PRO A 93 18.19 5.55 0.52
CA PRO A 93 17.51 6.82 0.70
C PRO A 93 16.38 6.71 1.73
N VAL A 94 16.25 7.73 2.59
CA VAL A 94 15.15 7.84 3.54
C VAL A 94 14.08 8.77 2.98
N ILE A 95 12.84 8.56 3.43
CA ILE A 95 11.71 9.43 3.09
C ILE A 95 11.82 10.72 3.90
N GLU A 96 11.97 11.86 3.23
CA GLU A 96 12.15 13.17 3.89
C GLU A 96 10.84 13.81 4.39
N ARG A 97 9.70 13.31 3.90
CA ARG A 97 8.36 13.83 4.20
C ARG A 97 7.70 13.00 5.29
N ASP A 98 6.93 13.66 6.15
CA ASP A 98 6.17 12.97 7.20
C ASP A 98 4.94 12.25 6.62
N VAL A 99 4.30 12.88 5.65
CA VAL A 99 3.19 12.32 4.87
C VAL A 99 3.66 12.11 3.44
N LEU A 100 3.57 10.87 2.97
CA LEU A 100 3.86 10.46 1.60
C LEU A 100 2.55 10.06 0.91
N HIS A 101 2.07 10.95 0.03
CA HIS A 101 0.97 10.66 -0.89
C HIS A 101 1.53 9.95 -2.13
N LEU A 102 0.95 8.81 -2.49
CA LEU A 102 1.25 8.14 -3.75
C LEU A 102 0.29 8.65 -4.85
N PRO A 103 0.67 8.52 -6.14
CA PRO A 103 -0.20 8.87 -7.26
C PRO A 103 -1.59 8.23 -7.18
N ASP A 104 -2.60 9.01 -7.57
CA ASP A 104 -3.98 8.58 -7.67
C ASP A 104 -4.11 7.46 -8.70
N CYS A 105 -4.83 6.39 -8.35
CA CYS A 105 -5.04 5.23 -9.20
C CYS A 105 -6.51 5.12 -9.58
N LEU A 106 -6.81 5.02 -10.87
CA LEU A 106 -8.18 4.98 -11.39
C LEU A 106 -8.60 3.53 -11.68
N ILE A 107 -9.72 3.10 -11.09
CA ILE A 107 -10.40 1.85 -11.40
C ILE A 107 -11.62 2.17 -12.26
N ASN A 108 -11.51 1.97 -13.57
CA ASN A 108 -12.58 2.29 -14.52
C ASN A 108 -13.76 1.31 -14.43
N ASP A 109 -13.48 0.06 -14.06
CA ASP A 109 -14.46 -1.01 -13.99
C ASP A 109 -14.07 -1.99 -12.87
N TYR A 110 -15.07 -2.62 -12.25
CA TYR A 110 -14.81 -3.78 -11.39
C TYR A 110 -14.31 -4.95 -12.25
N GLY A 111 -13.29 -5.65 -11.75
CA GLY A 111 -12.57 -6.66 -12.52
C GLY A 111 -11.93 -7.73 -11.65
N THR A 112 -10.93 -8.40 -12.20
CA THR A 112 -10.14 -9.41 -11.48
C THR A 112 -9.12 -8.75 -10.55
N GLU A 113 -8.47 -9.54 -9.70
CA GLU A 113 -7.39 -9.06 -8.84
C GLU A 113 -6.23 -8.48 -9.67
N GLU A 114 -5.93 -9.08 -10.82
CA GLU A 114 -4.90 -8.61 -11.75
C GLU A 114 -5.27 -7.26 -12.40
N ASP A 115 -6.55 -6.99 -12.66
CA ASP A 115 -7.00 -5.67 -13.11
C ASP A 115 -6.67 -4.60 -12.05
N TYR A 116 -6.92 -4.92 -10.78
CA TYR A 116 -6.62 -4.02 -9.68
C TYR A 116 -5.13 -3.82 -9.50
N HIS A 117 -4.31 -4.88 -9.62
CA HIS A 117 -2.85 -4.80 -9.60
C HIS A 117 -2.32 -3.83 -10.66
N ARG A 118 -2.76 -3.98 -11.92
CA ARG A 118 -2.37 -3.10 -13.02
C ARG A 118 -2.73 -1.65 -12.74
N ALA A 119 -3.93 -1.41 -12.22
CA ALA A 119 -4.41 -0.07 -11.95
C ALA A 119 -3.65 0.63 -10.81
N VAL A 120 -3.23 -0.09 -9.77
CA VAL A 120 -2.51 0.50 -8.63
C VAL A 120 -0.99 0.50 -8.77
N LYS A 121 -0.44 -0.22 -9.75
CA LYS A 121 1.01 -0.29 -9.99
C LYS A 121 1.71 1.09 -10.03
N PRO A 122 1.16 2.15 -10.65
CA PRO A 122 1.81 3.47 -10.63
C PRO A 122 2.07 4.02 -9.23
N ALA A 123 1.19 3.74 -8.25
CA ALA A 123 1.43 4.10 -6.85
C ALA A 123 2.61 3.33 -6.26
N PHE A 124 2.73 2.04 -6.57
CA PHE A 124 3.86 1.22 -6.11
C PHE A 124 5.17 1.60 -6.82
N ASP A 125 5.14 1.96 -8.10
CA ASP A 125 6.31 2.52 -8.79
C ASP A 125 6.81 3.80 -8.08
N ALA A 126 5.88 4.68 -7.67
CA ALA A 126 6.23 5.86 -6.89
C ALA A 126 6.78 5.54 -5.48
N LEU A 127 6.28 4.47 -4.85
CA LEU A 127 6.83 3.99 -3.59
C LEU A 127 8.25 3.43 -3.75
N TRP A 128 8.52 2.67 -4.80
CA TRP A 128 9.86 2.15 -5.13
C TRP A 128 10.85 3.27 -5.51
N ASN A 129 10.38 4.34 -6.15
CA ASN A 129 11.19 5.53 -6.41
C ASN A 129 11.74 6.15 -5.11
N THR A 130 11.08 5.97 -3.96
CA THR A 130 11.62 6.45 -2.67
C THR A 130 12.89 5.71 -2.24
N ALA A 131 13.11 4.49 -2.73
CA ALA A 131 14.33 3.72 -2.55
C ALA A 131 15.31 3.86 -3.74
N GLY A 132 15.06 4.78 -4.67
CA GLY A 132 15.91 4.99 -5.85
C GLY A 132 15.70 3.97 -6.98
N CYS A 133 14.66 3.14 -6.91
CA CYS A 133 14.33 2.19 -7.98
C CYS A 133 13.33 2.80 -8.96
N ALA A 134 13.60 2.71 -10.27
CA ALA A 134 12.76 3.31 -11.31
C ALA A 134 11.37 2.66 -11.48
N SER A 135 11.19 1.43 -11.00
CA SER A 135 9.93 0.69 -11.06
C SER A 135 9.81 -0.34 -9.94
N ALA A 136 8.58 -0.75 -9.66
CA ALA A 136 8.27 -1.80 -8.69
C ALA A 136 8.58 -3.19 -9.25
N GLU A 137 9.71 -3.78 -8.86
CA GLU A 137 10.13 -5.13 -9.30
C GLU A 137 9.30 -6.26 -8.66
N SER A 138 8.43 -5.93 -7.71
CA SER A 138 7.42 -6.84 -7.17
C SER A 138 6.22 -7.06 -8.09
N PHE A 139 6.17 -6.37 -9.23
CA PHE A 139 5.19 -6.55 -10.29
C PHE A 139 5.86 -7.12 -11.53
N SER A 140 5.22 -8.07 -12.21
CA SER A 140 5.66 -8.56 -13.52
C SER A 140 5.46 -7.51 -14.61
N SER A 141 5.97 -7.79 -15.81
CA SER A 141 5.90 -6.90 -16.97
C SER A 141 4.47 -6.61 -17.45
N ASP A 142 3.52 -7.49 -17.14
CA ASP A 142 2.08 -7.32 -17.39
C ASP A 142 1.37 -6.52 -16.27
N GLY A 143 2.10 -6.11 -15.24
CA GLY A 143 1.60 -5.36 -14.10
C GLY A 143 0.86 -6.20 -13.06
N THR A 144 1.04 -7.52 -13.07
CA THR A 144 0.52 -8.41 -12.03
C THR A 144 1.49 -8.46 -10.85
N TRP A 145 1.00 -8.37 -9.61
CA TRP A 145 1.86 -8.54 -8.44
C TRP A 145 2.32 -10.00 -8.33
N VAL A 146 3.63 -10.24 -8.36
CA VAL A 146 4.22 -11.59 -8.27
C VAL A 146 4.53 -12.00 -6.84
N GLY A 147 4.33 -11.09 -5.89
CA GLY A 147 4.73 -11.28 -4.50
C GLY A 147 6.24 -11.24 -4.34
N ASN A 148 6.67 -11.33 -3.08
CA ASN A 148 8.08 -11.53 -2.79
C ASN A 148 8.41 -13.01 -3.05
N GLN A 149 8.59 -13.39 -4.33
CA GLN A 149 9.07 -14.72 -4.70
C GLN A 149 10.51 -14.88 -4.20
N ARG A 150 10.65 -15.28 -2.94
CA ARG A 150 11.85 -15.95 -2.47
C ARG A 150 11.89 -17.33 -3.12
N ARG A 151 12.80 -17.51 -4.07
CA ARG A 151 13.62 -18.72 -4.09
C ARG A 151 14.75 -18.56 -3.08
#